data_AF-A0A7V9BN79-F1
#
_entry.id   AF-A0A7V9BN79-F1
#
_cell.length_a   1.000
_cell.length_b   1.000
_cell.length_c   1.000
_cell.angle_alpha   90.00
_cell.angle_beta   90.00
_cell.angle_gamma   90.00
#
_symmetry.space_group_name_H-M   'P 1'
#
loop_
_entity.id
_entity.type
_entity.pdbx_description
1 polymer ?
#
loop_
_entity_poly.entity_id
_entity_poly.type
_entity_poly.pdbx_seq_one_letter_code
_entity_poly.pdbx_strand_id
1 'polypeptide(L)' 'MALRADEVVMPGGRTAVREVVEHPGAVIIAALDDDDRLAMVHQYRHAVGRRLWELPAGLLD' A
#
# COMPACT_ATOMS: atom_id res chain seq x y z
N MET A 1 -11.99 2.07 1.51
CA MET A 1 -11.60 1.25 0.35
C MET A 1 -12.83 0.96 -0.49
N ALA A 2 -12.70 1.02 -1.81
CA ALA A 2 -13.74 0.63 -2.77
C ALA A 2 -13.13 -0.22 -3.89
N LEU A 3 -13.95 -1.02 -4.56
CA LEU A 3 -13.58 -1.76 -5.76
C LEU A 3 -14.31 -1.12 -6.95
N ARG A 4 -13.54 -0.70 -7.95
CA ARG A 4 -14.06 -0.16 -9.22
C ARG A 4 -13.63 -1.07 -10.37
N ALA A 5 -14.56 -1.36 -11.29
CA ALA A 5 -14.28 -2.11 -12.50
C ALA A 5 -14.46 -1.20 -13.71
N ASP A 6 -13.38 -0.99 -14.45
CA ASP A 6 -13.35 -0.16 -15.65
C ASP A 6 -13.36 -1.01 -16.90
N GLU A 7 -14.07 -0.55 -17.92
CA GLU A 7 -13.93 -1.04 -19.28
C GLU A 7 -12.91 -0.16 -20.02
N VAL A 8 -11.79 -0.75 -20.45
CA VAL A 8 -10.65 -0.03 -21.01
C VAL A 8 -10.36 -0.49 -22.44
N VAL A 9 -10.25 0.48 -23.36
CA VAL A 9 -9.79 0.22 -24.73
C VAL A 9 -8.28 0.06 -24.73
N MET A 10 -7.82 -1.12 -25.11
CA MET A 10 -6.41 -1.47 -25.20
C MET A 10 -5.77 -0.93 -26.49
N PRO A 11 -4.44 -0.80 -26.54
CA PRO A 11 -3.74 -0.63 -27.81
C PRO A 11 -4.16 -1.72 -28.81
N GLY A 12 -4.59 -1.31 -30.01
CA GLY A 12 -5.17 -2.21 -31.01
C GLY A 12 -6.70 -2.30 -30.99
N GLY A 13 -7.39 -1.50 -30.18
CA GLY A 13 -8.84 -1.27 -30.27
C GLY A 13 -9.73 -2.33 -29.63
N ARG A 14 -9.14 -3.38 -29.01
CA ARG A 14 -9.89 -4.37 -28.23
C ARG A 14 -10.19 -3.82 -26.84
N THR A 15 -11.31 -4.23 -26.27
CA THR A 15 -11.74 -3.81 -24.93
C THR A 15 -11.45 -4.88 -23.87
N ALA A 16 -11.09 -4.47 -22.66
CA ALA A 16 -10.85 -5.35 -21.52
C ALA A 16 -11.34 -4.73 -20.20
N VAL A 17 -11.70 -5.57 -19.24
CA VAL A 17 -12.06 -5.14 -17.87
C VAL A 17 -10.79 -5.00 -17.02
N ARG A 18 -10.72 -3.91 -16.24
CA ARG A 18 -9.69 -3.65 -15.22
C ARG A 18 -10.33 -3.40 -13.87
N GLU A 19 -10.04 -4.27 -12.90
CA GLU A 19 -10.44 -4.06 -11.51
C GLU A 19 -9.39 -3.23 -10.77
N VAL A 20 -9.83 -2.20 -10.05
CA VAL A 20 -9.01 -1.24 -9.32
C VAL A 20 -9.50 -1.17 -7.87
N VAL A 21 -8.60 -1.44 -6.93
CA VAL A 21 -8.84 -1.16 -5.51
C VAL A 21 -8.49 0.29 -5.23
N GLU A 22 -9.49 1.08 -4.87
CA GLU A 22 -9.31 2.47 -4.51
C GLU A 22 -8.78 2.58 -3.07
N HIS A 23 -7.57 3.09 -2.95
CA HIS A 23 -6.85 3.29 -1.70
C HIS A 23 -6.66 4.80 -1.46
N PRO A 24 -6.89 5.33 -0.25
CA PRO A 24 -6.77 6.77 0.02
C PRO A 24 -5.33 7.30 -0.06
N GLY A 25 -4.34 6.48 -0.44
CA GLY A 25 -2.92 6.73 -0.19
C GLY A 25 -2.49 6.43 1.25
N ALA A 26 -1.19 6.56 1.50
CA ALA A 26 -0.56 6.35 2.80
C ALA A 26 0.75 7.12 2.87
N VAL A 27 1.22 7.38 4.10
CA VAL A 27 2.55 7.93 4.38
C VAL A 27 3.39 6.91 5.14
N ILE A 28 4.72 7.01 4.98
CA ILE A 28 5.70 6.19 5.68
C ILE A 28 6.88 7.07 6.10
N ILE A 29 7.46 6.81 7.28
CA ILE A 29 8.54 7.62 7.84
C ILE A 29 9.76 6.73 8.10
N ALA A 30 10.91 7.10 7.53
CA ALA A 30 12.20 6.55 7.91
C ALA A 30 12.88 7.51 8.90
N ALA A 31 12.65 7.29 10.19
CA ALA A 31 13.27 8.09 11.25
C ALA A 31 14.65 7.52 11.60
N LEU A 32 15.70 8.26 11.28
CA LEU A 32 17.10 7.94 11.55
C LEU A 32 17.58 8.72 12.78
N ASP A 33 18.23 8.06 13.73
CA ASP A 33 18.90 8.72 14.87
C ASP A 33 20.38 9.04 14.56
N ASP A 34 21.04 9.71 15.51
CA ASP A 34 22.46 10.11 15.37
C ASP A 34 23.44 8.92 15.35
N ASP A 35 22.97 7.71 15.69
CA ASP A 35 23.73 6.45 15.67
C ASP A 35 23.46 5.63 14.37
N ASP A 36 22.88 6.25 13.34
CA ASP A 36 22.48 5.61 12.07
C ASP A 36 21.47 4.46 12.22
N ARG A 37 20.61 4.50 13.25
CA ARG A 37 19.56 3.48 13.46
C ARG A 37 18.20 3.96 13.00
N LEU A 38 17.43 3.06 12.37
CA LEU A 38 16.05 3.32 11.96
C LEU A 38 15.06 2.88 13.05
N ALA A 39 14.09 3.75 13.36
CA ALA A 39 12.94 3.37 14.15
C ALA A 39 12.03 2.42 13.36
N MET A 40 11.68 1.28 13.95
CA MET A 40 10.82 0.27 13.34
C MET A 40 9.75 -0.23 14.32
N VAL A 41 8.65 -0.74 13.78
CA VAL A 41 7.59 -1.44 14.53
C VAL A 41 7.51 -2.89 14.11
N HIS A 42 7.15 -3.78 15.05
CA HIS A 42 6.90 -5.19 14.77
C HIS A 42 5.40 -5.47 14.77
N GLN A 43 4.74 -5.14 13.66
CA GLN A 43 3.29 -5.08 13.55
C GLN A 43 2.70 -6.39 13.00
N TYR A 44 1.63 -6.89 13.62
CA TYR A 44 0.88 -8.03 13.08
C TYR A 44 0.04 -7.60 11.86
N ARG A 45 0.21 -8.32 10.74
CA ARG A 45 -0.58 -8.13 9.53
C ARG A 45 -1.43 -9.38 9.28
N HIS A 46 -2.73 -9.27 9.52
CA HIS A 46 -3.66 -10.39 9.36
C HIS A 46 -3.63 -10.99 7.95
N ALA A 47 -3.54 -10.15 6.90
CA ALA A 47 -3.49 -10.58 5.50
C ALA A 47 -2.35 -11.58 5.18
N VAL A 48 -1.28 -11.60 5.97
CA VAL A 48 -0.16 -12.55 5.83
C VAL A 48 0.04 -13.44 7.07
N GLY A 49 -0.87 -13.36 8.05
CA GLY A 49 -0.90 -14.22 9.22
C GLY A 49 0.28 -14.11 10.19
N ARG A 50 1.14 -13.08 10.08
CA ARG A 50 2.35 -12.95 10.91
C ARG A 50 2.70 -11.50 11.22
N ARG A 51 3.66 -11.32 12.12
CA ARG A 51 4.28 -10.01 12.40
C ARG A 51 5.36 -9.70 11.36
N LEU A 52 5.41 -8.44 10.95
CA LEU A 52 6.41 -7.90 10.04
C LEU A 52 7.13 -6.75 10.73
N TRP A 53 8.43 -6.62 10.47
CA TRP A 53 9.16 -5.40 10.76
C TRP A 53 8.82 -4.37 9.68
N GLU A 54 8.29 -3.23 10.10
CA GLU A 54 7.82 -2.16 9.21
C GLU A 54 8.33 -0.82 9.71
N LEU A 55 8.45 0.16 8.81
CA LEU A 55 8.58 1.55 9.21
C LEU A 55 7.23 2.05 9.74
N PRO A 56 7.20 3.02 10.66
CA PRO A 56 5.99 3.72 11.04
C PRO A 56 5.29 4.29 9.79
N ALA A 57 4.00 3.96 9.65
CA ALA A 57 3.18 4.34 8.51
C ALA A 57 1.74 4.62 8.94
N GLY A 58 1.01 5.40 8.13
CA GLY A 58 -0.38 5.75 8.36
C GLY A 58 -1.14 5.93 7.04
N LEU A 59 -2.45 5.72 7.07
CA LEU A 59 -3.32 6.04 5.94
C LEU A 59 -3.52 7.56 5.85
N LEU A 60 -3.92 8.04 4.68
CA LEU A 60 -4.48 9.40 4.58
C LEU A 60 -5.97 9.30 4.95
N ASP A 61 -6.30 9.57 6.21
CA ASP A 61 -7.67 9.52 6.76
C ASP A 61 -8.12 10.83 7.42
#